data_AF-A0A4P9YWM7-F1
#
_entry.id   AF-A0A4P9YWM7-F1
#
_cell.length_a   1.000
_cell.length_b   1.000
_cell.length_c   1.000
_cell.angle_alpha   90.00
_cell.angle_beta   90.00
_cell.angle_gamma   90.00
#
_symmetry.space_group_name_H-M   'P 1'
#
loop_
_entity.id
_entity.type
_entity.pdbx_description
1 polymer ?
#
loop_
_entity_poly.entity_id
_entity_poly.type
_entity_poly.pdbx_seq_one_letter_code
_entity_poly.pdbx_strand_id
1 'polypeptide(L)'
;PSTCSGCYTAAAGHIYLTNQRIIYLPTPSLMGFQSLAMPLLHINQGKLTQPWFNANYFSCLVEPVYHGGLPAPSQVKLYFNEGGKQ
;
A
#
# COMPACT_ATOMS: atom_id res chain seq x y z
N PRO A 1 10.66 -15.72 -10.40
CA PRO A 1 10.25 -14.87 -9.26
C PRO A 1 11.50 -14.31 -8.56
N SER A 2 11.97 -13.14 -8.99
CA SER A 2 13.07 -12.43 -8.34
C SER A 2 12.54 -11.80 -7.05
N THR A 3 12.92 -12.37 -5.90
CA THR A 3 12.70 -11.76 -4.60
C THR A 3 13.62 -10.55 -4.48
N CYS A 4 13.08 -9.34 -4.69
CA CYS A 4 13.79 -8.13 -4.28
C CYS A 4 13.72 -8.05 -2.75
N SER A 5 14.90 -8.12 -2.11
CA SER A 5 15.06 -7.91 -0.68
C SER A 5 14.45 -6.55 -0.30
N GLY A 6 13.42 -6.56 0.54
CA GLY A 6 12.70 -5.35 0.98
C GLY A 6 11.42 -5.01 0.20
N CYS A 7 10.99 -5.84 -0.74
CA CYS A 7 9.67 -5.72 -1.33
C CYS A 7 8.68 -6.71 -0.70
N TYR A 8 7.55 -6.18 -0.26
CA TYR A 8 6.45 -6.95 0.28
C TYR A 8 5.29 -6.91 -0.71
N THR A 9 4.79 -8.09 -1.07
CA THR A 9 3.62 -8.23 -1.95
C THR A 9 2.57 -9.09 -1.25
N ALA A 10 1.32 -8.69 -1.41
CA ALA A 10 0.17 -9.42 -0.89
C ALA A 10 -0.88 -9.49 -2.00
N ALA A 11 -1.42 -10.69 -2.24
CA ALA A 11 -2.37 -10.92 -3.33
C ALA A 11 -3.77 -10.35 -3.04
N ALA A 12 -4.17 -10.34 -1.77
CA ALA A 12 -5.46 -9.85 -1.30
C ALA A 12 -5.37 -9.33 0.14
N GLY A 13 -6.30 -8.46 0.51
CA GLY A 13 -6.39 -7.88 1.85
C GLY A 13 -7.40 -6.75 1.90
N HIS A 14 -7.56 -6.15 3.08
CA HIS A 14 -8.46 -5.03 3.31
C HIS A 14 -7.69 -3.75 3.57
N ILE A 15 -8.18 -2.66 2.98
CA ILE A 15 -7.67 -1.31 3.21
C ILE A 15 -8.70 -0.56 4.05
N TYR A 16 -8.24 0.06 5.13
CA TYR A 16 -9.03 0.95 5.96
C TYR A 16 -8.49 2.36 5.86
N LEU A 17 -9.38 3.32 5.59
CA LEU A 17 -9.06 4.74 5.61
C LEU A 17 -9.62 5.36 6.90
N THR A 18 -8.75 6.08 7.60
CA THR A 18 -9.12 6.88 8.77
C THR A 18 -8.73 8.34 8.50
N ASN A 19 -9.13 9.25 9.39
CA ASN A 19 -8.73 10.66 9.31
C ASN A 19 -7.21 10.89 9.45
N GLN A 20 -6.44 9.89 9.90
CA GLN A 20 -5.02 10.04 10.19
C GLN A 20 -4.12 9.18 9.31
N ARG A 21 -4.60 8.03 8.86
CA ARG A 21 -3.77 7.02 8.19
C ARG A 21 -4.58 6.08 7.32
N ILE A 22 -3.89 5.50 6.35
CA ILE A 22 -4.34 4.30 5.63
C ILE A 22 -3.71 3.09 6.31
N ILE A 23 -4.51 2.05 6.52
CA ILE A 23 -4.07 0.77 7.08
C ILE A 23 -4.39 -0.33 6.09
N TYR A 24 -3.42 -1.19 5.80
CA TYR A 24 -3.59 -2.38 5.00
C TYR A 24 -3.36 -3.62 5.85
N LEU A 25 -4.30 -4.56 5.79
CA LEU A 25 -4.23 -5.87 6.42
C LEU A 25 -4.31 -6.96 5.34
N PRO A 26 -3.23 -7.73 5.09
CA PRO A 26 -3.24 -8.83 4.12
C PRO A 26 -4.13 -9.98 4.61
N THR A 27 -4.82 -10.60 3.66
CA THR A 27 -5.68 -11.77 3.89
C THR A 27 -5.36 -12.85 2.84
N PRO A 28 -4.79 -14.01 3.21
CA PRO A 28 -4.38 -14.41 4.57
C PRO A 28 -3.16 -13.62 5.09
N SER A 29 -2.94 -13.65 6.40
CA SER A 29 -1.75 -13.06 7.03
C SER A 29 -0.46 -13.64 6.45
N LEU A 30 0.52 -12.79 6.16
CA LEU A 30 1.77 -13.21 5.51
C LEU A 30 2.93 -13.23 6.52
N MET A 31 3.75 -14.27 6.46
CA MET A 31 4.98 -14.33 7.25
C MET A 31 5.92 -13.20 6.82
N GLY A 32 6.29 -12.33 7.77
CA GLY A 32 7.15 -11.17 7.52
C GLY A 32 6.45 -9.89 7.05
N PHE A 33 5.15 -9.92 6.72
CA PHE A 33 4.35 -8.73 6.39
C PHE A 33 2.94 -8.84 6.95
N GLN A 34 2.76 -8.38 8.18
CA GLN A 34 1.49 -8.51 8.91
C GLN A 34 0.53 -7.35 8.66
N SER A 35 1.05 -6.16 8.44
CA SER A 35 0.25 -4.96 8.18
C SER A 35 1.13 -3.83 7.65
N LEU A 36 0.52 -2.88 6.95
CA LEU A 36 1.12 -1.58 6.66
C LEU A 36 0.22 -0.49 7.22
N ALA A 37 0.80 0.47 7.95
CA ALA A 37 0.09 1.66 8.39
C ALA A 37 0.88 2.89 7.94
N MET A 38 0.28 3.71 7.08
CA MET A 38 0.91 4.91 6.53
C MET A 38 0.09 6.16 6.92
N PRO A 39 0.68 7.10 7.69
CA PRO A 39 0.02 8.36 8.03
C PRO A 39 -0.23 9.20 6.78
N LEU A 40 -1.41 9.81 6.66
CA LEU A 40 -1.81 10.56 5.46
C LEU A 40 -0.84 11.70 5.13
N LEU A 41 -0.29 12.36 6.16
CA LEU A 41 0.66 13.47 5.99
C LEU A 41 2.04 13.04 5.50
N HIS A 42 2.33 11.74 5.46
CA HIS A 42 3.60 11.18 4.97
C HIS A 42 3.44 10.49 3.61
N ILE A 43 2.27 10.65 2.98
CA ILE A 43 2.00 10.15 1.64
C ILE A 43 2.23 11.28 0.64
N ASN A 44 3.23 11.09 -0.21
CA ASN A 44 3.60 11.99 -1.29
C ASN A 44 3.16 11.41 -2.64
N GLN A 45 2.83 12.31 -3.58
CA GLN A 45 2.55 11.96 -4.98
C GLN A 45 1.46 10.87 -5.14
N GLY A 46 0.44 10.91 -4.29
CA GLY A 46 -0.71 10.01 -4.37
C GLY A 46 -1.47 10.18 -5.68
N LYS A 47 -1.63 9.09 -6.42
CA LYS A 47 -2.31 9.08 -7.72
C LYS A 47 -3.21 7.86 -7.84
N LEU A 48 -4.48 8.08 -8.16
CA LEU A 48 -5.39 7.04 -8.63
C LEU A 48 -5.22 6.90 -10.14
N THR A 49 -5.01 5.68 -10.62
CA THR A 49 -4.93 5.36 -12.04
C THR A 49 -6.02 4.37 -12.41
N GLN A 50 -6.78 4.70 -13.46
CA GLN A 50 -7.86 3.88 -14.00
C GLN A 50 -7.49 3.40 -15.42
N PRO A 51 -6.77 2.28 -15.53
CA PRO A 51 -6.37 1.73 -16.82
C PRO A 51 -7.55 1.05 -17.53
N TRP A 52 -7.53 1.03 -18.86
CA TRP A 52 -8.60 0.46 -19.68
C TRP A 52 -8.77 -1.06 -19.53
N PHE A 53 -7.67 -1.78 -19.29
CA PHE A 53 -7.64 -3.25 -19.26
C PHE A 53 -6.93 -3.81 -18.02
N ASN A 54 -7.00 -3.11 -16.89
CA ASN A 54 -6.42 -3.59 -15.63
C ASN A 54 -7.23 -3.07 -14.44
N ALA A 55 -6.95 -3.57 -13.24
CA ALA A 55 -7.56 -3.04 -12.02
C ALA A 55 -7.13 -1.59 -11.78
N ASN A 56 -8.07 -0.79 -11.26
CA ASN A 56 -7.76 0.55 -10.78
C ASN A 56 -6.76 0.42 -9.63
N TYR A 57 -5.80 1.34 -9.55
CA TYR A 57 -4.81 1.30 -8.49
C TYR A 57 -4.47 2.69 -7.98
N PHE A 58 -4.21 2.77 -6.69
CA PHE A 58 -3.64 3.93 -6.04
C PHE A 58 -2.13 3.72 -5.87
N SER A 59 -1.32 4.68 -6.30
CA SER A 59 0.13 4.64 -6.11
C SER A 59 0.62 5.89 -5.39
N CYS A 60 1.60 5.74 -4.51
CA CYS A 60 2.22 6.86 -3.79
C CYS A 60 3.66 6.54 -3.36
N LEU A 61 4.37 7.57 -2.91
CA LEU A 61 5.60 7.45 -2.12
C LEU A 61 5.27 7.68 -0.64
N VAL A 62 5.78 6.81 0.23
CA VAL A 62 5.60 6.93 1.67
C VAL A 62 6.94 7.26 2.31
N GLU A 63 6.98 8.37 3.02
CA GLU A 63 8.15 8.77 3.80
C GLU A 63 8.25 7.95 5.11
N PRO A 64 9.47 7.56 5.53
CA PRO A 64 9.65 6.85 6.79
C PRO A 64 9.31 7.76 7.97
N VAL A 65 8.66 7.18 8.98
CA VAL A 65 8.39 7.85 10.26
C VAL A 65 9.20 7.20 11.37
N TYR A 66 9.43 7.96 12.45
CA TYR A 66 10.08 7.44 13.63
C TYR A 66 9.34 6.20 14.16
N HIS A 67 10.09 5.11 14.39
CA HIS A 67 9.56 3.78 14.73
C HIS A 67 8.57 3.15 13.71
N GLY A 68 8.51 3.65 12.47
CA GLY A 68 7.60 3.13 11.44
C GLY A 68 8.12 1.91 10.66
N GLY A 69 9.39 1.53 10.83
CA GLY A 69 9.98 0.32 10.23
C GLY A 69 10.43 0.46 8.77
N LEU A 70 10.11 1.56 8.08
CA LEU A 70 10.66 1.85 6.75
C LEU A 70 12.08 2.47 6.89
N PRO A 71 13.11 1.93 6.22
CA PRO A 71 14.47 2.47 6.28
C PRO A 71 14.68 3.69 5.36
N ALA A 72 13.81 3.87 4.36
CA ALA A 72 13.91 4.90 3.34
C ALA A 72 12.53 5.16 2.69
N PRO A 73 12.36 6.25 1.95
CA PRO A 73 11.13 6.52 1.20
C PRO A 73 10.81 5.35 0.27
N SER A 74 9.57 4.85 0.33
CA SER A 74 9.18 3.60 -0.31
C SER A 74 7.94 3.76 -1.19
N GLN A 75 7.93 3.10 -2.34
CA GLN A 75 6.77 3.12 -3.23
C GLN A 75 5.71 2.12 -2.77
N VAL A 76 4.47 2.59 -2.69
CA VAL A 76 3.30 1.75 -2.40
C VAL A 76 2.36 1.76 -3.59
N LYS A 77 1.86 0.58 -3.97
CA LYS A 77 0.81 0.40 -4.98
C LYS A 77 -0.29 -0.49 -4.39
N LEU A 78 -1.51 0.04 -4.38
CA LEU A 78 -2.72 -0.63 -3.88
C LEU A 78 -3.65 -0.86 -5.08
N TYR A 79 -3.96 -2.12 -5.37
CA TYR A 79 -4.84 -2.51 -6.46
C TYR A 79 -6.24 -2.80 -5.93
N PHE A 80 -7.25 -2.22 -6.58
CA PHE A 80 -8.66 -2.41 -6.24
C PHE A 80 -9.27 -3.44 -7.19
N ASN A 81 -9.16 -4.72 -6.80
CA ASN A 81 -9.74 -5.82 -7.56
C ASN A 81 -11.27 -5.89 -7.42
N GLU A 82 -11.79 -5.41 -6.29
CA GLU A 82 -13.22 -5.31 -6.00
C GLU A 82 -13.54 -3.83 -5.67
N GLY A 83 -14.35 -3.18 -6.52
CA GLY A 83 -14.66 -1.75 -6.37
C GLY A 83 -13.69 -0.81 -7.10
N GLY A 84 -13.53 0.42 -6.60
CA GLY A 84 -12.57 1.40 -7.14
C GLY A 84 -13.05 2.22 -8.35
N LYS A 85 -14.34 2.16 -8.70
CA LYS A 85 -14.96 3.10 -9.65
C LYS A 85 -15.39 4.36 -8.89
N GLN A 86 -15.13 5.53 -9.46
CA GLN A 86 -15.65 6.80 -8.96
C GLN A 86 -17.17 6.84 -9.08
#